data_AF-A0A810NQM1-F1
#
_entry.id   AF-A0A810NQM1-F1
#
_cell.length_a   1.000
_cell.length_b   1.000
_cell.length_c   1.000
_cell.angle_alpha   90.00
_cell.angle_beta   90.00
_cell.angle_gamma   90.00
#
_symmetry.space_group_name_H-M   'P 1'
#
loop_
_entity.id
_entity.type
_entity.pdbx_description
1 polymer ?
#
loop_
_entity_poly.entity_id
_entity_poly.type
_entity_poly.pdbx_seq_one_letter_code
_entity_poly.pdbx_strand_id
1 'polypeptide(L)'
;MLPPQPAALDRLCLSPVPLVPEIRLHLAVDSIVWWARMEAEAHSRVPVPYWASAWAGGQAIARYVLDHPETADGRHALDLAAGSGLAGIAAGMAGAVSVTANDTDPYAVAAALLNGRANGVTVTGSEHDLLDGDGGSADLVLAGDVFYDAELADRMLPFLRRAARRGATVLIGDPGRDHLPSGQLIRVAGYDTAGAFTFSDAQLRHVEVYRLAA
;
A
#
# COMPACT_ATOMS: atom_id res chain seq x y z
N MET A 1 33.50 -19.42 21.47
CA MET A 1 32.17 -18.80 21.28
C MET A 1 32.19 -18.21 19.88
N LEU A 2 31.48 -18.79 18.92
CA LEU A 2 31.36 -18.20 17.58
C LEU A 2 30.70 -16.81 17.74
N PRO A 3 31.13 -15.78 16.99
CA PRO A 3 30.43 -14.51 17.00
C PRO A 3 28.96 -14.75 16.62
N PRO A 4 28.01 -13.96 17.16
CA PRO A 4 26.62 -14.05 16.71
C PRO A 4 26.61 -13.88 15.19
N GLN A 5 25.99 -14.82 14.48
CA GLN A 5 25.73 -14.64 13.05
C GLN A 5 24.99 -13.30 12.89
N PRO A 6 25.43 -12.42 11.97
CA PRO A 6 24.65 -11.23 11.66
C PRO A 6 23.22 -11.68 11.34
N ALA A 7 22.23 -10.98 11.88
CA ALA A 7 20.83 -11.28 11.59
C ALA A 7 20.67 -11.32 10.06
N ALA A 8 20.15 -12.42 9.53
CA ALA A 8 19.95 -12.59 8.09
C ALA A 8 19.15 -11.40 7.54
N LEU A 9 19.78 -10.64 6.62
CA LEU A 9 19.21 -9.44 5.98
C LEU A 9 18.36 -9.82 4.76
N ASP A 10 18.58 -11.00 4.21
CA ASP A 10 17.99 -11.56 3.00
C ASP A 10 16.70 -12.35 3.29
N ARG A 11 15.85 -11.87 4.21
CA ARG A 11 14.60 -12.55 4.59
C ARG A 11 13.46 -11.58 4.80
N LEU A 12 12.24 -12.11 4.75
CA LEU A 12 11.06 -11.43 5.28
C LEU A 12 10.96 -11.62 6.79
N CYS A 13 10.49 -10.61 7.50
CA CYS A 13 10.24 -10.61 8.94
C CYS A 13 8.88 -9.99 9.24
N LEU A 14 8.12 -10.60 10.15
CA LEU A 14 6.86 -10.04 10.64
C LEU A 14 7.12 -8.90 11.64
N SER A 15 6.98 -7.67 11.17
CA SER A 15 7.36 -6.46 11.92
C SER A 15 6.18 -5.49 12.02
N PRO A 16 6.05 -4.75 13.15
CA PRO A 16 5.09 -3.66 13.23
C PRO A 16 5.45 -2.55 12.22
N VAL A 17 4.44 -1.87 11.71
CA VAL A 17 4.60 -0.76 10.76
C VAL A 17 4.84 0.55 11.55
N PRO A 18 5.86 1.37 11.21
CA PRO A 18 6.26 2.52 12.03
C PRO A 18 5.13 3.51 12.35
N LEU A 19 4.34 3.93 11.37
CA LEU A 19 3.23 4.87 11.58
C LEU A 19 1.97 4.17 12.13
N VAL A 20 1.89 2.85 12.02
CA VAL A 20 0.70 2.05 12.35
C VAL A 20 1.10 0.77 13.09
N PRO A 21 1.65 0.87 14.32
CA PRO A 21 2.21 -0.28 15.04
C PRO A 21 1.18 -1.36 15.39
N GLU A 22 -0.12 -1.05 15.28
CA GLU A 22 -1.22 -2.00 15.40
C GLU A 22 -1.23 -3.05 14.28
N ILE A 23 -0.64 -2.72 13.12
CA ILE A 23 -0.54 -3.61 11.96
C ILE A 23 0.87 -4.18 11.86
N ARG A 24 0.96 -5.49 11.63
CA ARG A 24 2.23 -6.20 11.40
C ARG A 24 2.26 -6.81 10.01
N LEU A 25 3.36 -6.61 9.29
CA LEU A 25 3.53 -7.09 7.91
C LEU A 25 4.79 -7.95 7.80
N HIS A 26 4.77 -8.93 6.91
CA HIS A 26 5.97 -9.63 6.46
C HIS A 26 6.72 -8.73 5.47
N LEU A 27 7.77 -8.07 5.94
CA LEU A 27 8.57 -7.12 5.16
C LEU A 27 10.01 -7.61 5.04
N ALA A 28 10.70 -7.24 3.96
CA ALA A 28 12.13 -7.48 3.83
C ALA A 28 12.90 -6.75 4.94
N VAL A 29 13.84 -7.45 5.58
CA VAL A 29 14.75 -6.81 6.55
C VAL A 29 15.62 -5.76 5.85
N ASP A 30 16.14 -6.11 4.67
CA ASP A 30 16.75 -5.19 3.73
C ASP A 30 16.21 -5.52 2.34
N SER A 31 15.56 -4.54 1.70
CA SER A 31 14.86 -4.75 0.43
C SER A 31 15.82 -4.92 -0.75
N ILE A 32 17.02 -4.36 -0.68
CA ILE A 32 18.06 -4.50 -1.71
C ILE A 32 18.66 -5.91 -1.62
N VAL A 33 18.99 -6.35 -0.42
CA VAL A 33 19.54 -7.69 -0.19
C VAL A 33 18.49 -8.77 -0.51
N TRP A 34 17.23 -8.55 -0.12
CA TRP A 34 16.12 -9.44 -0.49
C TRP A 34 15.96 -9.57 -2.00
N TRP A 35 15.97 -8.46 -2.73
CA TRP A 35 15.86 -8.48 -4.19
C TRP A 35 17.03 -9.22 -4.85
N ALA A 36 18.27 -8.95 -4.42
CA ALA A 36 19.45 -9.65 -4.93
C ALA A 36 19.36 -11.17 -4.70
N ARG A 37 18.80 -11.60 -3.55
CA ARG A 37 18.53 -13.02 -3.28
C ARG A 37 17.49 -13.59 -4.24
N MET A 38 16.38 -12.88 -4.48
CA MET A 38 15.36 -13.33 -5.43
C MET A 38 15.92 -13.52 -6.84
N GLU A 39 16.77 -12.59 -7.31
CA GLU A 39 17.45 -12.71 -8.60
C GLU A 39 18.41 -13.91 -8.64
N ALA A 40 19.16 -14.14 -7.56
CA ALA A 40 20.06 -15.28 -7.45
C ALA A 40 19.31 -16.62 -7.48
N GLU A 41 18.19 -16.73 -6.77
CA GLU A 41 17.35 -17.94 -6.77
C GLU A 41 16.66 -18.17 -8.13
N ALA A 42 16.16 -17.11 -8.76
CA ALA A 42 15.54 -17.18 -10.08
C ALA A 42 16.54 -17.40 -11.23
N HIS A 43 17.84 -17.17 -10.99
CA HIS A 43 18.88 -17.14 -12.02
C HIS A 43 18.56 -16.16 -13.17
N SER A 44 17.82 -15.10 -12.85
CA SER A 44 17.39 -14.07 -13.80
C SER A 44 17.11 -12.77 -13.06
N ARG A 45 17.04 -11.66 -13.79
CA ARG A 45 16.47 -10.44 -13.23
C ARG A 45 15.00 -10.65 -12.91
N VAL A 46 14.56 -10.12 -11.79
CA VAL A 46 13.14 -10.10 -11.40
C VAL A 46 12.72 -8.65 -11.15
N PRO A 47 11.43 -8.30 -11.29
CA PRO A 47 10.94 -6.97 -10.93
C PRO A 47 11.31 -6.60 -9.49
N VAL A 48 11.41 -5.29 -9.21
CA VAL A 48 11.66 -4.80 -7.86
C VAL A 48 10.49 -5.23 -6.96
N PRO A 49 10.75 -5.89 -5.81
CA PRO A 49 9.69 -6.41 -4.95
C PRO A 49 9.10 -5.29 -4.07
N TYR A 50 8.37 -4.35 -4.69
CA TYR A 50 7.77 -3.22 -3.97
C TYR A 50 6.85 -3.68 -2.82
N TRP A 51 6.19 -4.83 -2.97
CA TRP A 51 5.35 -5.46 -1.94
C TRP A 51 6.11 -5.86 -0.66
N ALA A 52 7.44 -5.94 -0.69
CA ALA A 52 8.25 -6.32 0.47
C ALA A 52 8.55 -5.13 1.41
N SER A 53 8.02 -3.94 1.10
CA SER A 53 8.18 -2.72 1.91
C SER A 53 6.82 -2.13 2.34
N ALA A 54 6.81 -1.39 3.45
CA ALA A 54 5.68 -0.59 3.89
C ALA A 54 5.86 0.87 3.44
N TRP A 55 5.31 1.21 2.28
CA TRP A 55 5.46 2.54 1.67
C TRP A 55 4.74 3.63 2.46
N ALA A 56 5.27 4.86 2.40
CA ALA A 56 4.82 5.98 3.22
C ALA A 56 3.34 6.33 3.02
N GLY A 57 2.88 6.39 1.77
CA GLY A 57 1.48 6.67 1.41
C GLY A 57 0.53 5.58 1.92
N GLY A 58 0.91 4.31 1.77
CA GLY A 58 0.16 3.19 2.36
C GLY A 58 0.06 3.29 3.89
N GLN A 59 1.15 3.67 4.56
CA GLN A 59 1.16 3.92 6.00
C GLN A 59 0.23 5.08 6.40
N ALA A 60 0.25 6.18 5.65
CA ALA A 60 -0.57 7.36 5.90
C ALA A 60 -2.07 7.05 5.79
N ILE A 61 -2.46 6.35 4.72
CA ILE A 61 -3.85 5.88 4.54
C ILE A 61 -4.25 4.98 5.71
N ALA A 62 -3.42 3.99 6.05
CA ALA A 62 -3.72 3.06 7.12
C ALA A 62 -3.92 3.77 8.47
N ARG A 63 -3.04 4.72 8.81
CA ARG A 63 -3.19 5.55 10.01
C ARG A 63 -4.49 6.33 10.01
N TYR A 64 -4.79 7.01 8.90
CA TYR A 64 -6.00 7.79 8.74
C TYR A 64 -7.27 6.94 8.89
N VAL A 65 -7.31 5.77 8.26
CA VAL A 65 -8.47 4.87 8.33
C VAL A 65 -8.69 4.32 9.74
N LEU A 66 -7.63 3.97 10.47
CA LEU A 66 -7.76 3.52 11.86
C LEU A 66 -8.20 4.64 12.81
N ASP A 67 -7.79 5.88 12.56
CA ASP A 67 -8.20 7.05 13.35
C ASP A 67 -9.63 7.51 13.02
N HIS A 68 -10.12 7.17 11.82
CA HIS A 68 -11.42 7.54 11.27
C HIS A 68 -12.17 6.31 10.76
N PRO A 69 -12.58 5.37 11.65
CA PRO A 69 -13.16 4.09 11.23
C PRO A 69 -14.44 4.26 10.40
N GLU A 70 -15.18 5.36 10.54
CA GLU A 70 -16.36 5.70 9.73
C GLU A 70 -16.06 5.82 8.22
N THR A 71 -14.79 5.93 7.85
CA THR A 71 -14.34 5.93 6.45
C THR A 71 -14.44 4.55 5.80
N ALA A 72 -14.38 3.47 6.58
CA ALA A 72 -14.37 2.09 6.11
C ALA A 72 -15.50 1.23 6.70
N ASP A 73 -16.03 1.55 7.88
CA ASP A 73 -17.08 0.79 8.54
C ASP A 73 -18.29 0.54 7.62
N GLY A 74 -18.68 -0.72 7.48
CA GLY A 74 -19.81 -1.11 6.64
C GLY A 74 -19.56 -1.08 5.12
N ARG A 75 -18.33 -0.77 4.66
CA ARG A 75 -18.03 -0.56 3.23
C ARG A 75 -17.30 -1.71 2.56
N HIS A 76 -17.43 -1.79 1.24
CA HIS A 76 -16.57 -2.62 0.39
C HIS A 76 -15.30 -1.84 0.01
N ALA A 77 -14.14 -2.25 0.52
CA ALA A 77 -12.86 -1.61 0.26
C ALA A 77 -12.08 -2.28 -0.88
N LEU A 78 -11.54 -1.48 -1.79
CA LEU A 78 -10.55 -1.87 -2.80
C LEU A 78 -9.22 -1.20 -2.47
N ASP A 79 -8.22 -2.00 -2.14
CA ASP A 79 -6.82 -1.60 -2.03
C ASP A 79 -6.15 -1.77 -3.39
N LEU A 80 -5.93 -0.67 -4.10
CA LEU A 80 -5.46 -0.65 -5.49
C LEU A 80 -3.95 -0.47 -5.53
N ALA A 81 -3.26 -1.30 -6.33
CA ALA A 81 -1.80 -1.44 -6.28
C ALA A 81 -1.34 -1.73 -4.83
N ALA A 82 -1.97 -2.75 -4.24
CA ALA A 82 -1.97 -2.99 -2.80
C ALA A 82 -0.58 -3.26 -2.21
N GLY A 83 0.38 -3.75 -3.00
CA GLY A 83 1.71 -4.10 -2.50
C GLY A 83 1.66 -5.06 -1.31
N SER A 84 1.99 -4.57 -0.11
CA SER A 84 1.95 -5.35 1.13
C SER A 84 0.54 -5.55 1.70
N GLY A 85 -0.48 -4.88 1.15
CA GLY A 85 -1.88 -4.92 1.59
C GLY A 85 -2.22 -4.04 2.80
N LEU A 86 -1.29 -3.16 3.20
CA LEU A 86 -1.38 -2.38 4.44
C LEU A 86 -2.68 -1.56 4.55
N ALA A 87 -3.04 -0.82 3.49
CA ALA A 87 -4.21 0.07 3.51
C ALA A 87 -5.51 -0.74 3.58
N GLY A 88 -5.62 -1.83 2.82
CA GLY A 88 -6.74 -2.75 2.88
C GLY A 88 -6.89 -3.42 4.25
N ILE A 89 -5.79 -3.85 4.87
CA ILE A 89 -5.79 -4.42 6.22
C ILE A 89 -6.35 -3.42 7.23
N ALA A 90 -5.92 -2.16 7.17
CA ALA A 90 -6.45 -1.10 8.04
C ALA A 90 -7.95 -0.91 7.84
N ALA A 91 -8.45 -0.93 6.59
CA ALA A 91 -9.89 -0.86 6.31
C ALA A 91 -10.66 -2.04 6.91
N GLY A 92 -10.13 -3.26 6.81
CA GLY A 92 -10.73 -4.43 7.43
C GLY A 92 -10.77 -4.35 8.96
N MET A 93 -9.69 -3.86 9.60
CA MET A 93 -9.65 -3.61 11.04
C MET A 93 -10.63 -2.50 11.47
N ALA A 94 -10.89 -1.53 10.60
CA ALA A 94 -11.83 -0.43 10.81
C ALA A 94 -13.30 -0.80 10.52
N GLY A 95 -13.61 -2.06 10.17
CA GLY A 95 -14.99 -2.54 10.00
C GLY A 95 -15.48 -2.64 8.56
N ALA A 96 -14.59 -2.58 7.55
CA ALA A 96 -14.98 -2.87 6.17
C ALA A 96 -15.60 -4.27 6.05
N VAL A 97 -16.73 -4.36 5.35
CA VAL A 97 -17.47 -5.62 5.14
C VAL A 97 -16.67 -6.58 4.26
N SER A 98 -15.89 -6.05 3.32
CA SER A 98 -14.96 -6.82 2.51
C SER A 98 -13.77 -5.98 2.10
N VAL A 99 -12.61 -6.62 1.99
CA VAL A 99 -11.37 -6.00 1.50
C VAL A 99 -10.87 -6.80 0.31
N THR A 100 -10.76 -6.15 -0.85
CA THR A 100 -10.08 -6.68 -2.02
C THR A 100 -8.73 -6.00 -2.19
N ALA A 101 -7.65 -6.76 -2.12
CA ALA A 101 -6.32 -6.31 -2.52
C ALA A 101 -6.10 -6.61 -4.01
N ASN A 102 -5.87 -5.56 -4.79
CA ASN A 102 -5.59 -5.65 -6.21
C ASN A 102 -4.17 -5.20 -6.51
N ASP A 103 -3.43 -6.03 -7.23
CA ASP A 103 -2.11 -5.70 -7.76
C ASP A 103 -1.84 -6.58 -8.98
N THR A 104 -1.12 -6.09 -9.99
CA THR A 104 -0.77 -6.91 -11.17
C THR A 104 0.42 -7.82 -10.88
N ASP A 105 1.16 -7.59 -9.80
CA ASP A 105 2.17 -8.52 -9.30
C ASP A 105 1.50 -9.62 -8.43
N PRO A 106 1.54 -10.91 -8.84
CA PRO A 106 0.98 -12.00 -8.04
C PRO A 106 1.66 -12.15 -6.67
N TYR A 107 2.92 -11.74 -6.52
CA TYR A 107 3.59 -11.75 -5.21
C TYR A 107 3.04 -10.69 -4.26
N ALA A 108 2.62 -9.52 -4.78
CA ALA A 108 1.95 -8.49 -4.00
C ALA A 108 0.59 -8.99 -3.48
N VAL A 109 -0.20 -9.61 -4.36
CA VAL A 109 -1.47 -10.23 -3.94
C VAL A 109 -1.23 -11.31 -2.87
N ALA A 110 -0.25 -12.19 -3.06
CA ALA A 110 0.11 -13.20 -2.07
C ALA A 110 0.57 -12.59 -0.73
N ALA A 111 1.36 -11.51 -0.77
CA ALA A 111 1.81 -10.77 0.41
C ALA A 111 0.62 -10.15 1.17
N ALA A 112 -0.30 -9.48 0.46
CA ALA A 112 -1.50 -8.90 1.05
C ALA A 112 -2.38 -9.96 1.74
N LEU A 113 -2.58 -11.13 1.11
CA LEU A 113 -3.31 -12.25 1.71
C LEU A 113 -2.63 -12.79 2.97
N LEU A 114 -1.30 -12.94 2.94
CA LEU A 114 -0.50 -13.41 4.07
C LEU A 114 -0.55 -12.41 5.23
N ASN A 115 -0.41 -11.13 4.94
CA ASN A 115 -0.44 -10.05 5.91
C ASN A 115 -1.84 -9.84 6.49
N GLY A 116 -2.91 -9.99 5.69
CA GLY A 116 -4.28 -10.01 6.18
C GLY A 116 -4.49 -11.05 7.27
N ARG A 117 -4.07 -12.30 7.01
CA ARG A 117 -4.13 -13.37 8.03
C ARG A 117 -3.33 -13.04 9.29
N ALA A 118 -2.16 -12.42 9.17
CA ALA A 118 -1.34 -12.03 10.31
C ALA A 118 -2.00 -10.97 11.21
N ASN A 119 -2.96 -10.19 10.68
CA ASN A 119 -3.70 -9.16 11.40
C ASN A 119 -5.17 -9.54 11.66
N GLY A 120 -5.56 -10.80 11.41
CA GLY A 120 -6.94 -11.27 11.60
C GLY A 120 -7.96 -10.69 10.61
N VAL A 121 -7.50 -10.14 9.49
CA VAL A 121 -8.36 -9.59 8.43
C VAL A 121 -8.46 -10.55 7.26
N THR A 122 -9.67 -10.85 6.82
CA THR A 122 -9.89 -11.62 5.59
C THR A 122 -9.79 -10.67 4.39
N VAL A 123 -8.79 -10.92 3.54
CA VAL A 123 -8.55 -10.17 2.30
C VAL A 123 -8.78 -11.12 1.13
N THR A 124 -9.43 -10.64 0.06
CA THR A 124 -9.50 -11.33 -1.24
C THR A 124 -8.53 -10.70 -2.22
N GLY A 125 -7.92 -11.52 -3.08
CA GLY A 125 -6.93 -11.06 -4.06
C GLY A 125 -7.51 -10.89 -5.46
N SER A 126 -7.01 -9.92 -6.22
CA SER A 126 -7.26 -9.77 -7.66
C SER A 126 -5.96 -9.41 -8.38
N GLU A 127 -5.57 -10.21 -9.37
CA GLU A 127 -4.36 -10.00 -10.18
C GLU A 127 -4.66 -9.25 -11.50
N HIS A 128 -5.91 -8.86 -11.72
CA HIS A 128 -6.33 -8.20 -12.94
C HIS A 128 -5.90 -6.72 -12.99
N ASP A 129 -5.55 -6.23 -14.18
CA ASP A 129 -5.46 -4.80 -14.43
C ASP A 129 -6.87 -4.19 -14.42
N LEU A 130 -7.16 -3.39 -13.40
CA LEU A 130 -8.47 -2.75 -13.21
C LEU A 130 -8.53 -1.34 -13.79
N LEU A 131 -7.43 -0.80 -14.33
CA LEU A 131 -7.28 0.64 -14.61
C LEU A 131 -8.14 1.14 -15.78
N ASP A 132 -8.81 0.27 -16.52
CA ASP A 132 -9.82 0.64 -17.53
C ASP A 132 -11.25 0.70 -16.95
N GLY A 133 -11.45 0.18 -15.73
CA GLY A 133 -12.72 0.17 -15.00
C GLY A 133 -12.91 1.35 -14.04
N ASP A 134 -13.81 1.20 -13.06
CA ASP A 134 -14.17 2.22 -12.06
C ASP A 134 -14.21 1.68 -10.62
N GLY A 135 -13.60 0.51 -10.39
CA GLY A 135 -13.60 -0.19 -9.10
C GLY A 135 -14.88 -0.95 -8.78
N GLY A 136 -15.83 -1.04 -9.71
CA GLY A 136 -17.00 -1.92 -9.60
C GLY A 136 -17.89 -1.58 -8.41
N SER A 137 -18.03 -2.50 -7.45
CA SER A 137 -18.88 -2.32 -6.27
C SER A 137 -18.15 -1.71 -5.06
N ALA A 138 -16.90 -1.27 -5.18
CA ALA A 138 -16.15 -0.71 -4.06
C ALA A 138 -16.72 0.65 -3.62
N ASP A 139 -17.04 0.82 -2.35
CA ASP A 139 -17.46 2.11 -1.77
C ASP A 139 -16.26 2.95 -1.31
N LEU A 140 -15.13 2.29 -1.06
CA LEU A 140 -13.87 2.87 -0.66
C LEU A 140 -12.74 2.36 -1.57
N VAL A 141 -12.01 3.27 -2.21
CA VAL A 141 -10.82 2.95 -2.99
C VAL A 141 -9.61 3.60 -2.32
N LEU A 142 -8.60 2.79 -2.03
CA LEU A 142 -7.35 3.19 -1.39
C LEU A 142 -6.22 3.06 -2.42
N ALA A 143 -5.41 4.11 -2.57
CA ALA A 143 -4.28 4.11 -3.50
C ALA A 143 -3.08 4.82 -2.86
N GLY A 144 -2.11 4.04 -2.37
CA GLY A 144 -0.89 4.55 -1.74
C GLY A 144 0.28 4.55 -2.73
N ASP A 145 1.01 5.66 -2.81
CA ASP A 145 2.25 5.77 -3.61
C ASP A 145 2.08 5.34 -5.07
N VAL A 146 0.99 5.72 -5.73
CA VAL A 146 0.72 5.32 -7.13
C VAL A 146 1.16 6.35 -8.18
N PHE A 147 1.75 7.47 -7.74
CA PHE A 147 2.16 8.59 -8.59
C PHE A 147 3.70 8.76 -8.67
N TYR A 148 4.46 7.68 -8.50
CA TYR A 148 5.94 7.70 -8.62
C TYR A 148 6.44 7.64 -10.07
N ASP A 149 5.60 7.21 -11.00
CA ASP A 149 5.93 7.05 -12.42
C ASP A 149 4.86 7.73 -13.29
N ALA A 150 5.28 8.38 -14.37
CA ALA A 150 4.41 9.16 -15.24
C ALA A 150 3.39 8.28 -15.99
N GLU A 151 3.83 7.13 -16.52
CA GLU A 151 2.95 6.24 -17.30
C GLU A 151 1.90 5.60 -16.40
N LEU A 152 2.30 5.22 -15.18
CA LEU A 152 1.36 4.74 -14.17
C LEU A 152 0.37 5.83 -13.77
N ALA A 153 0.85 7.04 -13.48
CA ALA A 153 0.01 8.18 -13.11
C ALA A 153 -1.06 8.50 -14.18
N ASP A 154 -0.69 8.46 -15.45
CA ASP A 154 -1.58 8.71 -16.60
C ASP A 154 -2.72 7.71 -16.71
N ARG A 155 -2.53 6.46 -16.24
CA ARG A 155 -3.58 5.43 -16.19
C ARG A 155 -4.36 5.46 -14.87
N MET A 156 -3.66 5.71 -13.77
CA MET A 156 -4.21 5.66 -12.41
C MET A 156 -5.22 6.79 -12.17
N LEU A 157 -4.89 8.02 -12.54
CA LEU A 157 -5.76 9.16 -12.28
C LEU A 157 -7.14 9.05 -12.98
N PRO A 158 -7.23 8.66 -14.26
CA PRO A 158 -8.52 8.37 -14.90
C PRO A 158 -9.34 7.30 -14.16
N PHE A 159 -8.72 6.21 -13.71
CA PHE A 159 -9.40 5.17 -12.92
C PHE A 159 -9.98 5.74 -11.63
N LEU A 160 -9.16 6.44 -10.83
CA LEU A 160 -9.58 7.03 -9.56
C LEU A 160 -10.71 8.04 -9.75
N ARG A 161 -10.65 8.84 -10.83
CA ARG A 161 -11.75 9.76 -11.20
C ARG A 161 -13.04 9.03 -11.54
N ARG A 162 -12.98 7.91 -12.27
CA ARG A 162 -14.18 7.12 -12.58
C ARG A 162 -14.78 6.52 -11.32
N ALA A 163 -13.95 5.98 -10.42
CA ALA A 163 -14.39 5.49 -9.11
C ALA A 163 -15.06 6.59 -8.27
N ALA A 164 -14.45 7.79 -8.21
CA ALA A 164 -15.03 8.93 -7.49
C ALA A 164 -16.38 9.38 -8.08
N ARG A 165 -16.49 9.48 -9.42
CA ARG A 165 -17.75 9.84 -10.10
C ARG A 165 -18.85 8.81 -9.94
N ARG A 166 -18.50 7.53 -9.80
CA ARG A 166 -19.44 6.46 -9.44
C ARG A 166 -20.00 6.64 -8.03
N GLY A 167 -19.32 7.39 -7.17
CA GLY A 167 -19.71 7.66 -5.79
C GLY A 167 -18.83 7.00 -4.75
N ALA A 168 -17.74 6.33 -5.14
CA ALA A 168 -16.80 5.78 -4.18
C ALA A 168 -16.01 6.90 -3.49
N THR A 169 -15.74 6.73 -2.20
CA THR A 169 -14.73 7.52 -1.52
C THR A 169 -13.36 7.07 -1.99
N VAL A 170 -12.56 7.98 -2.54
CA VAL A 170 -11.19 7.68 -2.98
C VAL A 170 -10.20 8.35 -2.03
N LEU A 171 -9.34 7.57 -1.40
CA LEU A 171 -8.24 8.04 -0.55
C LEU A 171 -6.91 7.75 -1.24
N ILE A 172 -6.08 8.79 -1.33
CA ILE A 172 -4.74 8.75 -1.91
C ILE A 172 -3.74 9.10 -0.81
N GLY A 173 -2.74 8.25 -0.61
CA GLY A 173 -1.62 8.52 0.29
C GLY A 173 -0.39 8.76 -0.55
N ASP A 174 0.24 9.92 -0.40
CA ASP A 174 1.39 10.27 -1.22
C ASP A 174 2.33 11.23 -0.47
N PRO A 175 3.65 11.04 -0.57
CA PRO A 175 4.64 11.90 0.08
C PRO A 175 5.02 13.16 -0.73
N GLY A 176 4.25 13.53 -1.75
CA GLY A 176 4.50 14.69 -2.60
C GLY A 176 5.33 14.36 -3.84
N ARG A 177 5.05 13.22 -4.48
CA ARG A 177 5.73 12.76 -5.70
C ARG A 177 5.43 13.65 -6.91
N ASP A 178 6.34 13.64 -7.88
CA ASP A 178 6.34 14.55 -9.03
C ASP A 178 5.06 14.51 -9.88
N HIS A 179 4.37 13.35 -9.93
CA HIS A 179 3.18 13.15 -10.75
C HIS A 179 1.87 13.22 -9.97
N LEU A 180 1.90 13.66 -8.71
CA LEU A 180 0.69 13.87 -7.92
C LEU A 180 -0.16 14.99 -8.55
N PRO A 181 -1.45 14.74 -8.87
CA PRO A 181 -2.27 15.73 -9.57
C PRO A 181 -2.62 16.92 -8.67
N SER A 182 -2.25 18.12 -9.11
CA SER A 182 -2.61 19.37 -8.43
C SER A 182 -4.06 19.79 -8.73
N GLY A 183 -4.72 20.40 -7.75
CA GLY A 183 -6.00 21.11 -7.93
C GLY A 183 -7.30 20.29 -7.82
N GLN A 184 -7.23 18.96 -7.69
CA GLN A 184 -8.42 18.07 -7.51
C GLN A 184 -8.37 17.25 -6.22
N LEU A 185 -7.28 17.39 -5.47
CA LEU A 185 -7.04 16.68 -4.22
C LEU A 185 -7.37 17.59 -3.05
N ILE A 186 -8.24 17.11 -2.17
CA ILE A 186 -8.55 17.75 -0.89
C ILE A 186 -7.71 17.03 0.15
N ARG A 187 -6.71 17.70 0.72
CA ARG A 187 -5.93 17.13 1.83
C ARG A 187 -6.84 16.91 3.03
N VAL A 188 -6.85 15.69 3.57
CA VAL A 188 -7.62 15.29 4.75
C VAL A 188 -6.75 15.02 5.97
N ALA A 189 -5.48 14.65 5.77
CA ALA A 189 -4.52 14.45 6.86
C ALA A 189 -3.07 14.60 6.37
N GLY A 190 -2.14 14.70 7.32
CA GLY A 190 -0.70 14.69 7.07
C GLY A 190 0.04 14.14 8.29
N TYR A 191 1.11 13.40 8.05
CA TYR A 191 1.86 12.68 9.08
C TYR A 191 3.36 12.86 8.86
N ASP A 192 4.08 13.06 9.97
CA ASP A 192 5.54 13.06 9.93
C ASP A 192 6.06 11.62 10.06
N THR A 193 6.95 11.25 9.15
CA THR A 193 7.53 9.91 9.12
C THR A 193 8.87 9.90 9.81
N ALA A 194 8.94 9.28 10.99
CA ALA A 194 10.22 9.00 11.65
C ALA A 194 10.96 7.92 10.85
N GLY A 195 11.98 8.33 10.09
CA GLY A 195 12.54 7.56 8.99
C GLY A 195 12.98 6.12 9.29
N ALA A 196 12.70 5.25 8.33
CA ALA A 196 13.53 4.15 7.84
C ALA A 196 12.77 3.47 6.69
N PHE A 197 12.56 4.18 5.58
CA PHE A 197 12.02 3.55 4.37
C PHE A 197 13.19 2.96 3.57
N THR A 198 13.04 1.71 3.13
CA THR A 198 13.96 1.08 2.19
C THR A 198 13.38 1.19 0.77
N PHE A 199 14.26 1.55 -0.17
CA PHE A 199 14.01 2.17 -1.49
C PHE A 199 13.57 3.65 -1.45
N SER A 200 14.49 4.54 -1.88
CA SER A 200 14.32 5.98 -2.23
C SER A 200 13.77 6.95 -1.17
N ASP A 201 12.98 6.49 -0.21
CA ASP A 201 12.10 7.33 0.60
C ASP A 201 12.71 7.74 1.95
N ALA A 202 13.99 7.42 2.19
CA ALA A 202 14.73 7.77 3.41
C ALA A 202 14.82 9.29 3.68
N GLN A 203 14.47 10.12 2.69
CA GLN A 203 14.46 11.59 2.78
C GLN A 203 13.05 12.18 2.98
N LEU A 204 12.00 11.38 2.84
CA LEU A 204 10.63 11.84 3.00
C LEU A 204 10.34 11.97 4.50
N ARG A 205 10.07 13.21 4.91
CA ARG A 205 9.77 13.59 6.29
C ARG A 205 8.29 13.70 6.56
N HIS A 206 7.49 13.78 5.50
CA HIS A 206 6.08 14.08 5.57
C HIS A 206 5.35 13.29 4.48
N VAL A 207 4.16 12.81 4.83
CA VAL A 207 3.25 12.14 3.92
C VAL A 207 1.85 12.65 4.14
N GLU A 208 1.13 12.94 3.05
CA GLU A 208 -0.21 13.47 3.12
C GLU A 208 -1.24 12.43 2.66
N VAL A 209 -2.45 12.54 3.19
CA VAL A 209 -3.62 11.80 2.72
C VAL A 209 -4.57 12.79 2.07
N TYR A 210 -5.01 12.45 0.88
CA TYR A 210 -5.93 13.24 0.08
C TYR A 210 -7.21 12.46 -0.21
N ARG A 211 -8.31 13.18 -0.29
CA ARG A 211 -9.54 12.71 -0.93
C ARG A 211 -9.65 13.33 -2.31
N LEU A 212 -9.97 12.52 -3.32
CA LEU A 212 -10.26 13.02 -4.66
C LEU A 212 -11.65 13.68 -4.67
N ALA A 213 -11.75 14.91 -5.15
CA ALA A 213 -13.03 15.57 -5.36
C ALA A 213 -13.80 14.90 -6.53
N ALA A 214 -15.10 14.67 -6.34
CA ALA A 214 -15.98 14.08 -7.35
C ALA A 214 -16.26 15.06 -8.52
#